data_AF-A0A814ZWJ4-F1
#
_entry.id   AF-A0A814ZWJ4-F1
#
_cell.length_a   1.000
_cell.length_b   1.000
_cell.length_c   1.000
_cell.angle_alpha   90.00
_cell.angle_beta   90.00
_cell.angle_gamma   90.00
#
_symmetry.space_group_name_H-M   'P 1'
#
loop_
_entity.id
_entity.type
_entity.pdbx_description
1 polymer ?
#
loop_
_entity_poly.entity_id
_entity_poly.type
_entity_poly.pdbx_seq_one_letter_code
_entity_poly.pdbx_strand_id
1 'polypeptide(L)'
;MYICVALAVYQLYPLFVIETLGRFPGLTGLFIAAILSASLSTISSGINSVVTVILEDIYKRLVVEHSMSDKRQAIISKILSVLIGLLIVMLAFLASYLSDNILVIVCQLVGSYIPPILGVYLLGFFAPRVNSRNVLVAFLLNGRLPTSIEGCLSAANITQPITTSQSSNNPLLLLYSISVMWYAFNGVFLTVILSLLGTFIFGRIDFIKQNQCSYEYLGSNNPKMVDKSLLKSTDEVRELEMQTTEQERML
;
A
#
# COMPACT_ATOMS: atom_id res chain seq x y z
N MET A 1 -13.28 -15.84 -13.61
CA MET A 1 -13.58 -15.67 -15.05
C MET A 1 -13.04 -14.35 -15.61
N TYR A 2 -13.37 -13.17 -15.06
CA TYR A 2 -12.87 -11.87 -15.56
C TYR A 2 -11.33 -11.70 -15.58
N ILE A 3 -10.61 -12.23 -14.58
CA ILE A 3 -9.13 -12.14 -14.55
C ILE A 3 -8.48 -13.11 -15.54
N CYS A 4 -9.11 -14.26 -15.79
CA CYS A 4 -8.69 -15.19 -16.84
C CYS A 4 -8.94 -14.60 -18.25
N VAL A 5 -10.04 -13.86 -18.42
CA VAL A 5 -10.30 -13.03 -19.62
C VAL A 5 -9.27 -11.90 -19.75
N ALA A 6 -8.88 -11.23 -18.65
CA ALA A 6 -7.83 -10.20 -18.67
C ALA A 6 -6.47 -10.78 -19.13
N LEU A 7 -6.13 -12.00 -18.73
CA LEU A 7 -4.96 -12.76 -19.19
C LEU A 7 -4.98 -13.03 -20.70
N ALA A 8 -6.11 -13.48 -21.25
CA ALA A 8 -6.28 -13.64 -22.69
C ALA A 8 -6.16 -12.29 -23.44
N VAL A 9 -6.62 -11.20 -22.82
CA VAL A 9 -6.53 -9.84 -23.36
C VAL A 9 -5.07 -9.32 -23.38
N TYR A 10 -4.23 -9.65 -22.39
CA TYR A 10 -2.82 -9.23 -22.39
C TYR A 10 -1.99 -9.81 -23.53
N GLN A 11 -2.32 -11.02 -24.00
CA GLN A 11 -1.69 -11.62 -25.19
C GLN A 11 -2.32 -11.11 -26.49
N LEU A 12 -3.59 -10.70 -26.47
CA LEU A 12 -4.31 -10.15 -27.62
C LEU A 12 -3.70 -8.82 -28.08
N TYR A 13 -3.33 -7.93 -27.16
CA TYR A 13 -2.76 -6.62 -27.49
C TYR A 13 -1.48 -6.68 -28.36
N PRO A 14 -0.42 -7.39 -27.95
CA PRO A 14 0.78 -7.50 -28.79
C PRO A 14 0.50 -8.25 -30.09
N LEU A 15 -0.38 -9.26 -30.09
CA LEU A 15 -0.76 -9.99 -31.30
C LEU A 15 -1.42 -9.05 -32.32
N PHE A 16 -2.40 -8.25 -31.89
CA PHE A 16 -3.11 -7.29 -32.72
C PHE A 16 -2.17 -6.22 -33.32
N VAL A 17 -1.21 -5.74 -32.52
CA VAL A 17 -0.20 -4.77 -32.98
C VAL A 17 0.72 -5.42 -34.01
N ILE A 18 1.19 -6.65 -33.79
CA ILE A 18 2.02 -7.37 -34.76
C ILE A 18 1.27 -7.57 -36.09
N GLU A 19 -0.01 -7.95 -36.04
CA GLU A 19 -0.83 -8.15 -37.25
C GLU A 19 -1.12 -6.85 -38.00
N THR A 20 -1.44 -5.77 -37.28
CA THR A 20 -1.83 -4.49 -37.90
C THR A 20 -0.62 -3.68 -38.36
N LEU A 21 0.46 -3.65 -37.57
CA LEU A 21 1.64 -2.81 -37.79
C LEU A 21 2.81 -3.59 -38.41
N GLY A 22 2.70 -4.92 -38.55
CA GLY A 22 3.74 -5.77 -39.15
C GLY A 22 4.10 -5.41 -40.59
N ARG A 23 3.25 -4.64 -41.28
CA ARG A 23 3.52 -4.12 -42.62
C ARG A 23 4.56 -2.98 -42.64
N PHE A 24 4.79 -2.31 -41.51
CA PHE A 24 5.76 -1.22 -41.39
C PHE A 24 6.96 -1.65 -40.52
N PRO A 25 8.15 -1.90 -41.11
CA PRO A 25 9.31 -2.32 -40.36
C PRO A 25 9.72 -1.22 -39.35
N GLY A 26 9.92 -1.60 -38.09
CA GLY A 26 10.33 -0.70 -37.00
C GLY A 26 9.20 -0.28 -36.04
N LEU A 27 7.95 -0.18 -36.49
CA LEU A 27 6.84 0.24 -35.61
C LEU A 27 6.51 -0.79 -34.53
N THR A 28 6.55 -2.09 -34.87
CA THR A 28 6.39 -3.16 -33.88
C THR A 28 7.50 -3.14 -32.82
N GLY A 29 8.73 -2.81 -33.21
CA GLY A 29 9.86 -2.65 -32.29
C GLY A 29 9.68 -1.45 -31.37
N LEU A 30 9.20 -0.32 -31.90
CA LEU A 30 8.88 0.87 -31.11
C LEU A 30 7.79 0.58 -30.06
N PHE A 31 6.75 -0.17 -30.43
CA PHE A 31 5.69 -0.57 -29.51
C PHE A 31 6.20 -1.42 -28.34
N ILE A 32 7.00 -2.46 -28.64
CA ILE A 32 7.59 -3.32 -27.60
C ILE A 32 8.53 -2.50 -26.71
N ALA A 33 9.35 -1.62 -27.30
CA ALA A 33 10.24 -0.73 -26.54
C ALA A 33 9.46 0.19 -25.59
N ALA A 34 8.31 0.73 -26.01
CA ALA A 34 7.46 1.57 -25.18
C ALA A 34 6.87 0.81 -23.98
N ILE A 35 6.37 -0.41 -24.18
CA ILE A 35 5.84 -1.26 -23.09
C ILE A 35 6.93 -1.64 -22.10
N LEU A 36 8.10 -2.04 -22.60
CA LEU A 36 9.23 -2.37 -21.75
C LEU A 36 9.70 -1.16 -20.95
N SER A 37 9.73 0.03 -21.57
CA SER A 37 10.08 1.28 -20.90
C SER A 37 9.08 1.65 -19.80
N ALA A 38 7.78 1.57 -20.09
CA ALA A 38 6.73 1.79 -19.10
C ALA A 38 6.83 0.82 -17.91
N SER A 39 7.02 -0.47 -18.18
CA SER A 39 7.18 -1.50 -17.15
C SER A 39 8.42 -1.26 -16.29
N LEU A 40 9.56 -0.94 -16.92
CA LEU A 40 10.81 -0.66 -16.23
C LEU A 40 10.72 0.60 -15.36
N SER A 41 9.96 1.61 -15.78
CA SER A 41 9.71 2.83 -15.00
C SER A 41 9.01 2.51 -13.68
N THR A 42 7.94 1.72 -13.71
CA THR A 42 7.23 1.29 -12.50
C THR A 42 8.14 0.46 -11.58
N ILE A 43 8.86 -0.51 -12.14
CA ILE A 43 9.81 -1.35 -11.37
C ILE A 43 10.88 -0.47 -10.72
N SER A 44 11.45 0.48 -11.46
CA SER A 44 12.47 1.40 -10.94
C SER A 44 11.93 2.26 -9.80
N SER A 45 10.73 2.86 -9.96
CA SER A 45 10.10 3.63 -8.88
C SER A 45 9.79 2.77 -7.64
N GLY A 46 9.39 1.51 -7.83
CA GLY A 46 9.11 0.57 -6.75
C GLY A 46 10.38 0.23 -5.97
N ILE A 47 11.45 -0.15 -6.67
CA ILE A 47 12.75 -0.46 -6.05
C ILE A 47 13.27 0.75 -5.29
N ASN A 48 13.26 1.94 -5.90
CA ASN A 48 13.74 3.16 -5.25
C ASN A 48 12.94 3.48 -3.98
N SER A 49 11.62 3.26 -3.99
CA SER A 49 10.78 3.49 -2.82
C SER A 49 11.10 2.53 -1.68
N VAL A 50 11.24 1.22 -1.97
CA VAL A 50 11.57 0.21 -0.96
C VAL A 50 12.98 0.44 -0.38
N VAL A 51 13.95 0.79 -1.22
CA VAL A 51 15.31 1.13 -0.80
C VAL A 51 15.30 2.32 0.17
N THR A 52 14.54 3.38 -0.15
CA THR A 52 14.40 4.55 0.72
C THR A 52 13.76 4.16 2.05
N VAL A 53 12.67 3.38 2.04
CA VAL A 53 12.01 2.90 3.26
C VAL A 53 12.96 2.09 4.13
N ILE A 54 13.73 1.15 3.56
CA ILE A 54 14.71 0.38 4.34
C ILE A 54 15.82 1.28 4.89
N LEU A 55 16.29 2.26 4.11
CA LEU A 55 17.34 3.16 4.55
C LEU A 55 16.87 4.09 5.68
N GLU A 56 15.71 4.72 5.54
CA GLU A 56 15.18 5.70 6.49
C GLU A 56 14.55 5.01 7.71
N ASP A 57 13.67 4.03 7.51
CA ASP A 57 12.85 3.47 8.60
C ASP A 57 13.57 2.35 9.37
N ILE A 58 14.47 1.61 8.72
CA ILE A 58 15.18 0.49 9.34
C ILE A 58 16.62 0.88 9.65
N TYR A 59 17.40 1.26 8.65
CA TYR A 59 18.85 1.43 8.81
C TYR A 59 19.21 2.64 9.68
N LYS A 60 18.67 3.82 9.38
CA LYS A 60 18.89 5.03 10.19
C LYS A 60 18.26 4.95 11.59
N ARG A 61 17.18 4.19 11.74
CA ARG A 61 16.48 4.04 13.03
C ARG A 61 17.11 3.01 13.97
N LEU A 62 17.64 1.90 13.44
CA LEU A 62 18.10 0.76 14.24
C LEU A 62 19.63 0.64 14.37
N VAL A 63 20.41 1.14 13.41
CA VAL A 63 21.84 0.80 13.30
C VAL A 63 22.78 1.99 13.55
N VAL A 64 22.39 3.21 13.14
CA VAL A 64 23.32 4.35 13.14
C VAL A 64 22.72 5.55 13.88
N GLU A 65 23.38 5.98 14.95
CA GLU A 65 23.16 7.29 15.55
C GLU A 65 23.62 8.41 14.58
N HIS A 66 22.64 8.96 13.87
CA HIS A 66 22.50 10.37 13.46
C HIS A 66 23.67 11.17 12.86
N SER A 67 24.59 10.55 12.12
CA SER A 67 25.48 11.30 11.20
C SER A 67 26.09 10.47 10.07
N MET A 68 25.27 9.80 9.27
CA MET A 68 25.76 9.16 8.04
C MET A 68 26.05 10.22 6.97
N SER A 69 27.31 10.29 6.50
CA SER A 69 27.71 11.11 5.34
C SER A 69 26.87 10.78 4.11
N ASP A 70 26.42 11.81 3.38
CA ASP A 70 25.58 11.68 2.17
C ASP A 70 26.18 10.72 1.12
N LYS A 71 27.51 10.71 1.00
CA LYS A 71 28.23 9.79 0.11
C LYS A 71 28.03 8.33 0.50
N ARG A 72 28.03 8.03 1.80
CA ARG A 72 27.85 6.67 2.32
C ARG A 72 26.39 6.23 2.18
N GLN A 73 25.44 7.14 2.42
CA GLN A 73 24.02 6.87 2.17
C GLN A 73 23.75 6.50 0.71
N ALA A 74 24.34 7.25 -0.23
CA ALA A 74 24.21 6.98 -1.67
C ALA A 74 24.84 5.64 -2.10
N ILE A 75 25.93 5.21 -1.47
CA ILE A 75 26.54 3.91 -1.77
C ILE A 75 25.66 2.78 -1.24
N ILE A 76 25.14 2.91 -0.02
CA ILE A 76 24.26 1.92 0.61
C ILE A 76 22.97 1.77 -0.20
N SER A 77 22.35 2.88 -0.62
CA SER A 77 21.13 2.85 -1.43
C SER A 77 21.35 2.17 -2.78
N LYS A 78 22.49 2.40 -3.45
CA LYS A 78 22.85 1.70 -4.69
C LYS A 78 23.02 0.20 -4.49
N ILE A 79 23.73 -0.23 -3.45
CA ILE A 79 23.92 -1.66 -3.14
C ILE A 79 22.56 -2.31 -2.85
N LEU A 80 21.71 -1.66 -2.05
CA LEU A 80 20.41 -2.18 -1.71
C LEU A 80 19.48 -2.27 -2.92
N SER A 81 19.54 -1.29 -3.84
CA SER A 81 18.79 -1.31 -5.09
C SER A 81 19.14 -2.53 -5.95
N VAL A 82 20.43 -2.88 -6.04
CA VAL A 82 20.90 -4.07 -6.78
C VAL A 82 20.42 -5.36 -6.11
N LEU A 83 20.51 -5.45 -4.78
CA LEU A 83 20.07 -6.63 -4.03
C LEU A 83 18.56 -6.88 -4.18
N ILE A 84 17.74 -5.82 -4.07
CA ILE A 84 16.29 -5.92 -4.26
C ILE A 84 15.95 -6.26 -5.70
N GLY A 85 16.63 -5.64 -6.68
CA GLY A 85 16.47 -5.99 -8.09
C GLY A 85 16.76 -7.47 -8.36
N LEU A 86 17.85 -8.01 -7.82
CA LEU A 86 18.20 -9.42 -7.93
C LEU A 86 17.17 -10.33 -7.27
N LEU A 87 16.66 -9.93 -6.10
CA LEU A 87 15.59 -10.65 -5.39
C LEU A 87 14.32 -10.72 -6.25
N ILE A 88 13.90 -9.60 -6.87
CA ILE A 88 12.72 -9.55 -7.74
C ILE A 88 12.90 -10.48 -8.94
N VAL A 89 14.07 -10.51 -9.57
CA VAL A 89 14.37 -11.42 -10.69
C VAL A 89 14.30 -12.88 -10.24
N MET A 90 14.89 -13.22 -9.08
CA MET A 90 14.77 -14.56 -8.48
C MET A 90 13.31 -14.97 -8.26
N LEU A 91 12.49 -14.07 -7.69
CA LEU A 91 11.07 -14.34 -7.48
C LEU A 91 10.30 -14.48 -8.81
N ALA A 92 10.66 -13.72 -9.84
CA ALA A 92 10.03 -13.83 -11.17
C ALA A 92 10.31 -15.20 -11.83
N PHE A 93 11.54 -15.71 -11.68
CA PHE A 93 11.85 -17.08 -12.10
C PHE A 93 11.05 -18.11 -11.30
N LEU A 94 10.97 -17.95 -9.98
CA LEU A 94 10.20 -18.87 -9.14
C LEU A 94 8.71 -18.84 -9.50
N ALA A 95 8.14 -17.66 -9.75
CA ALA A 95 6.76 -17.48 -10.20
C ALA A 95 6.47 -18.17 -11.54
N SER A 96 7.47 -18.38 -12.40
CA SER A 96 7.30 -19.12 -13.66
C SER A 96 7.05 -20.62 -13.43
N TYR A 97 7.38 -21.15 -12.24
CA TYR A 97 7.07 -22.53 -11.85
C TYR A 97 5.71 -22.69 -11.16
N LEU A 98 5.10 -21.59 -10.69
CA LEU A 98 3.78 -21.60 -10.05
C LEU A 98 2.70 -21.32 -11.13
N SER A 99 1.89 -22.32 -11.45
CA SER A 99 0.90 -22.30 -12.55
C SER A 99 -0.24 -21.29 -12.40
N ASP A 100 -0.82 -20.91 -13.56
CA ASP A 100 -2.11 -20.25 -13.97
C ASP A 100 -2.79 -19.17 -13.10
N ASN A 101 -2.54 -19.12 -11.79
CA ASN A 101 -3.24 -18.26 -10.84
C ASN A 101 -2.35 -17.19 -10.20
N ILE A 102 -1.06 -17.09 -10.56
CA ILE A 102 -0.13 -16.13 -9.93
C ILE A 102 -0.63 -14.68 -10.01
N LEU A 103 -1.17 -14.27 -11.17
CA LEU A 103 -1.72 -12.93 -11.34
C LEU A 103 -2.99 -12.71 -10.52
N VAL A 104 -3.85 -13.73 -10.39
CA VAL A 104 -5.05 -13.66 -9.55
C VAL A 104 -4.63 -13.42 -8.10
N ILE A 105 -3.66 -14.18 -7.61
CA ILE A 105 -3.14 -14.08 -6.24
C ILE A 105 -2.54 -12.69 -6.01
N VAL A 106 -1.68 -12.21 -6.92
CA VAL A 106 -1.06 -10.88 -6.79
C VAL A 106 -2.12 -9.78 -6.76
N CYS A 107 -3.10 -9.80 -7.68
CA CYS A 107 -4.18 -8.82 -7.70
C CYS A 107 -5.03 -8.85 -6.42
N GLN A 108 -5.28 -10.04 -5.85
CA GLN A 108 -6.02 -10.17 -4.59
C GLN A 108 -5.24 -9.61 -3.40
N LEU A 109 -3.94 -9.92 -3.29
CA LEU A 109 -3.08 -9.40 -2.23
C LEU A 109 -3.02 -7.87 -2.30
N VAL A 110 -2.71 -7.33 -3.48
CA VAL A 110 -2.68 -5.88 -3.72
C VAL A 110 -4.03 -5.23 -3.40
N GLY A 111 -5.13 -5.86 -3.83
CA GLY A 111 -6.49 -5.39 -3.58
C GLY A 111 -6.95 -5.48 -2.13
N SER A 112 -6.29 -6.28 -1.29
CA SER A 112 -6.62 -6.43 0.14
C SER A 112 -5.77 -5.52 1.04
N TYR A 113 -4.48 -5.38 0.76
CA TYR A 113 -3.55 -4.62 1.62
C TYR A 113 -3.50 -3.12 1.32
N ILE A 114 -3.57 -2.70 0.06
CA ILE A 114 -3.47 -1.27 -0.31
C ILE A 114 -4.64 -0.43 0.24
N PRO A 115 -5.91 -0.89 0.21
CA PRO A 115 -7.03 -0.04 0.63
C PRO A 115 -7.03 0.33 2.13
N PRO A 116 -6.75 -0.60 3.08
CA PRO A 116 -6.60 -0.23 4.48
C PRO A 116 -5.47 0.79 4.72
N ILE A 117 -4.34 0.66 4.02
CA ILE A 117 -3.23 1.64 4.09
C ILE A 117 -3.71 3.02 3.62
N LEU A 118 -4.46 3.07 2.51
CA LEU A 118 -5.07 4.29 2.03
C LEU A 118 -6.05 4.88 3.06
N GLY A 119 -6.86 4.04 3.73
CA GLY A 119 -7.76 4.46 4.80
C GLY A 119 -7.03 5.09 5.98
N VAL A 120 -5.90 4.52 6.40
CA VAL A 120 -5.02 5.11 7.43
C VAL A 120 -4.49 6.48 7.00
N TYR A 121 -4.03 6.60 5.74
CA TYR A 121 -3.52 7.86 5.21
C TYR A 121 -4.62 8.95 5.16
N LEU A 122 -5.82 8.60 4.71
CA LEU A 122 -6.96 9.49 4.68
C LEU A 122 -7.38 9.95 6.08
N LEU A 123 -7.38 9.05 7.08
CA LEU A 123 -7.64 9.41 8.47
C LEU A 123 -6.59 10.38 9.01
N GLY A 124 -5.31 10.15 8.71
CA GLY A 124 -4.23 11.06 9.11
C GLY A 124 -4.39 12.46 8.54
N PHE A 125 -4.90 12.57 7.29
CA PHE A 125 -5.12 13.86 6.64
C PHE A 125 -6.40 14.57 7.08
N PHE A 126 -7.54 13.86 7.12
CA PHE A 126 -8.86 14.47 7.38
C PHE A 126 -9.25 14.49 8.86
N ALA A 127 -8.72 13.60 9.69
CA ALA A 127 -9.10 13.43 11.09
C ALA A 127 -7.87 13.34 12.01
N PRO A 128 -7.07 14.41 12.16
CA PRO A 128 -5.82 14.39 12.92
C PRO A 128 -5.99 14.12 14.43
N ARG A 129 -7.23 14.18 14.95
CA ARG A 129 -7.58 13.94 16.37
C ARG A 129 -7.79 12.44 16.70
N VAL A 130 -7.59 11.55 15.73
CA VAL A 130 -7.76 10.09 15.87
C VAL A 130 -6.50 9.48 16.50
N ASN A 131 -6.70 8.58 17.47
CA ASN A 131 -5.60 7.96 18.20
C ASN A 131 -4.85 6.92 17.35
N SER A 132 -3.51 6.99 17.33
CA SER A 132 -2.64 6.06 16.59
C SER A 132 -2.85 4.59 16.96
N ARG A 133 -3.18 4.29 18.24
CA ARG A 133 -3.49 2.93 18.68
C ARG A 133 -4.76 2.38 18.05
N ASN A 134 -5.80 3.21 17.93
CA ASN A 134 -7.08 2.82 17.34
C ASN A 134 -6.93 2.54 15.84
N VAL A 135 -6.14 3.38 15.16
CA VAL A 135 -5.82 3.21 13.72
C VAL A 135 -5.05 1.91 13.49
N LEU A 136 -4.07 1.59 14.34
CA LEU A 136 -3.32 0.34 14.24
C LEU A 136 -4.22 -0.89 14.45
N VAL A 137 -5.10 -0.87 15.46
CA VAL A 137 -6.04 -1.95 15.72
C VAL A 137 -7.03 -2.11 14.55
N ALA A 138 -7.56 -1.01 14.01
CA ALA A 138 -8.46 -1.03 12.85
C ALA A 138 -7.77 -1.62 11.61
N PHE A 139 -6.51 -1.25 11.37
CA PHE A 139 -5.71 -1.79 10.26
C PHE A 139 -5.50 -3.31 10.41
N LEU A 140 -5.11 -3.78 11.59
CA LEU A 140 -4.89 -5.21 11.86
C LEU A 140 -6.18 -6.03 11.79
N LEU A 141 -7.30 -5.48 12.27
CA LEU A 141 -8.61 -6.13 12.19
C LEU A 141 -9.09 -6.22 10.73
N ASN A 142 -8.86 -5.19 9.90
CA ASN A 142 -9.22 -5.24 8.48
C ASN A 142 -8.56 -6.41 7.74
N GLY A 143 -7.33 -6.79 8.10
CA GLY A 143 -6.68 -7.98 7.55
C GLY A 143 -7.40 -9.30 7.86
N ARG A 144 -8.27 -9.34 8.88
CA ARG A 144 -8.99 -10.53 9.37
C ARG A 144 -10.50 -10.54 9.09
N LEU A 145 -11.05 -9.43 8.62
CA LEU A 145 -12.48 -9.23 8.28
C LEU A 145 -12.78 -9.76 6.84
N PRO A 146 -13.98 -9.63 6.22
CA PRO A 146 -14.32 -10.33 4.95
C PRO A 146 -13.49 -9.92 3.71
N THR A 147 -12.46 -9.11 3.92
CA THR A 147 -11.34 -8.80 3.01
C THR A 147 -10.15 -9.77 3.13
N SER A 148 -10.19 -10.72 4.08
CA SER A 148 -9.16 -11.73 4.29
C SER A 148 -9.20 -12.83 3.22
N ILE A 149 -8.03 -13.14 2.69
CA ILE A 149 -7.79 -14.20 1.70
C ILE A 149 -7.45 -15.53 2.42
N GLU A 150 -7.47 -15.57 3.76
CA GLU A 150 -7.04 -16.72 4.59
C GLU A 150 -7.86 -18.01 4.38
N GLY A 151 -8.92 -17.98 3.57
CA GLY A 151 -9.68 -19.17 3.13
C GLY A 151 -9.46 -19.60 1.68
N CYS A 152 -8.64 -18.89 0.89
CA CYS A 152 -8.38 -19.17 -0.53
C CYS A 152 -7.05 -19.89 -0.79
N LEU A 153 -6.53 -20.64 0.19
CA LEU A 153 -5.57 -21.71 -0.10
C LEU A 153 -6.38 -22.92 -0.62
N SER A 154 -6.76 -22.88 -1.90
CA SER A 154 -7.11 -24.13 -2.58
C SER A 154 -5.89 -25.04 -2.47
N ALA A 155 -6.11 -26.18 -1.82
CA ALA A 155 -5.13 -27.22 -1.59
C ALA A 155 -4.22 -27.44 -2.81
N ALA A 156 -2.93 -27.20 -2.63
CA ALA A 156 -1.93 -27.90 -3.41
C ALA A 156 -2.14 -29.41 -3.14
N ASN A 157 -2.32 -30.18 -4.21
CA ASN A 157 -2.74 -31.59 -4.26
C ASN A 157 -4.24 -31.85 -4.01
N ILE A 158 -4.98 -32.07 -5.10
CA ILE A 158 -5.45 -33.39 -5.58
C ILE A 158 -6.20 -33.17 -6.90
N THR A 159 -5.76 -33.84 -7.97
CA THR A 159 -6.49 -33.96 -9.23
C THR A 159 -7.81 -34.69 -8.96
N GLN A 160 -8.95 -33.99 -9.04
CA GLN A 160 -10.25 -34.66 -9.15
C GLN A 160 -10.83 -34.43 -10.54
N PRO A 161 -11.20 -35.50 -11.27
CA PRO A 161 -11.80 -35.38 -12.59
C PRO A 161 -13.26 -34.92 -12.43
N ILE A 162 -13.57 -33.70 -12.88
CA ILE A 162 -14.95 -33.22 -12.92
C ILE A 162 -15.62 -33.87 -14.14
N THR A 163 -16.36 -34.93 -13.89
CA THR A 163 -17.36 -35.45 -14.83
C THR A 163 -18.71 -35.17 -14.21
N THR A 164 -19.43 -34.16 -14.72
CA THR A 164 -20.87 -34.16 -15.05
C THR A 164 -21.43 -32.75 -15.17
N SER A 165 -22.18 -32.57 -16.26
CA SER A 165 -23.08 -31.47 -16.56
C SER A 165 -24.13 -31.23 -15.47
N GLN A 166 -24.16 -30.03 -14.90
CA GLN A 166 -25.38 -29.46 -14.32
C GLN A 166 -25.55 -28.02 -14.77
N SER A 167 -26.58 -27.82 -15.60
CA SER A 167 -27.27 -26.54 -15.73
C SER A 167 -27.88 -26.20 -14.36
N SER A 168 -27.34 -25.19 -13.69
CA SER A 168 -27.99 -24.59 -12.52
C SER A 168 -27.77 -23.07 -12.55
N ASN A 169 -28.89 -22.35 -12.58
CA ASN A 169 -29.00 -20.90 -12.42
C ASN A 169 -28.45 -20.51 -11.04
N ASN A 170 -27.13 -20.42 -10.92
CA ASN A 170 -26.47 -20.12 -9.66
C ASN A 170 -26.28 -18.59 -9.50
N PRO A 171 -27.01 -17.92 -8.59
CA PRO A 171 -26.71 -16.54 -8.19
C PRO A 171 -25.31 -16.40 -7.55
N LEU A 172 -24.62 -17.51 -7.28
CA LEU A 172 -23.22 -17.56 -6.82
C LEU A 172 -22.21 -17.02 -7.84
N LEU A 173 -22.54 -16.96 -9.13
CA LEU A 173 -21.69 -16.31 -10.16
C LEU A 173 -21.84 -14.78 -10.19
N LEU A 174 -22.93 -14.26 -9.64
CA LEU A 174 -23.22 -12.83 -9.53
C LEU A 174 -22.55 -12.22 -8.28
N LEU A 175 -22.40 -13.03 -7.22
CA LEU A 175 -21.68 -12.65 -5.99
C LEU A 175 -20.16 -12.55 -6.18
N TYR A 176 -19.57 -13.35 -7.08
CA TYR A 176 -18.16 -13.21 -7.48
C TYR A 176 -17.95 -12.06 -8.51
N SER A 177 -19.02 -11.42 -9.00
CA SER A 177 -18.97 -10.21 -9.83
C SER A 177 -18.91 -8.92 -9.02
N ILE A 178 -18.72 -8.99 -7.70
CA ILE A 178 -18.35 -7.80 -6.94
C ILE A 178 -16.95 -7.37 -7.42
N SER A 179 -16.88 -6.20 -8.04
CA SER A 179 -15.67 -5.69 -8.67
C SER A 179 -14.55 -5.61 -7.63
N VAL A 180 -13.29 -5.81 -8.05
CA VAL A 180 -12.09 -5.56 -7.21
C VAL A 180 -12.14 -4.16 -6.56
N MET A 181 -12.78 -3.20 -7.22
CA MET A 181 -13.09 -1.86 -6.73
C MET A 181 -13.93 -1.85 -5.43
N TRP A 182 -14.85 -2.80 -5.26
CA TRP A 182 -15.69 -2.91 -4.08
C TRP A 182 -14.87 -3.36 -2.87
N TYR A 183 -13.93 -4.29 -3.02
CA TYR A 183 -12.99 -4.66 -1.95
C TYR A 183 -12.15 -3.46 -1.52
N ALA A 184 -11.71 -2.62 -2.47
CA ALA A 184 -10.99 -1.41 -2.16
C ALA A 184 -11.84 -0.41 -1.36
N PHE A 185 -13.07 -0.17 -1.80
CA PHE A 185 -13.99 0.72 -1.09
C PHE A 185 -14.31 0.22 0.32
N ASN A 186 -14.63 -1.07 0.47
CA ASN A 186 -14.93 -1.67 1.76
C ASN A 186 -13.73 -1.66 2.71
N GLY A 187 -12.53 -1.94 2.22
CA GLY A 187 -11.31 -1.91 3.03
C GLY A 187 -10.99 -0.51 3.57
N VAL A 188 -11.13 0.53 2.74
CA VAL A 188 -11.00 1.92 3.21
C VAL A 188 -12.09 2.25 4.22
N PHE A 189 -13.35 1.94 3.90
CA PHE A 189 -14.51 2.30 4.71
C PHE A 189 -14.49 1.62 6.09
N LEU A 190 -14.19 0.32 6.15
CA LEU A 190 -14.04 -0.42 7.40
C LEU A 190 -12.91 0.15 8.26
N THR A 191 -11.76 0.48 7.66
CA THR A 191 -10.63 1.09 8.38
C THR A 191 -11.02 2.44 8.99
N VAL A 192 -11.72 3.28 8.23
CA VAL A 192 -12.21 4.59 8.70
C VAL A 192 -13.22 4.43 9.82
N ILE A 193 -14.24 3.59 9.65
CA ILE A 193 -15.29 3.39 10.66
C ILE A 193 -14.73 2.83 11.95
N LEU A 194 -13.93 1.77 11.90
CA LEU A 194 -13.37 1.15 13.11
C LEU A 194 -12.48 2.14 13.87
N SER A 195 -11.71 2.96 13.15
CA SER A 195 -10.85 3.98 13.77
C SER A 195 -11.65 5.12 14.41
N LEU A 196 -12.74 5.57 13.76
CA LEU A 196 -13.62 6.60 14.30
C LEU A 196 -14.42 6.09 15.51
N LEU A 197 -14.93 4.85 15.44
CA LEU A 197 -15.65 4.21 16.53
C LEU A 197 -14.73 4.01 17.74
N GLY A 198 -13.50 3.53 17.52
CA GLY A 198 -12.49 3.43 18.57
C GLY A 198 -12.17 4.79 19.19
N THR A 199 -12.13 5.85 18.39
CA THR A 199 -11.89 7.22 18.89
C THR A 199 -13.09 7.77 19.65
N PHE A 200 -14.31 7.39 19.30
CA PHE A 200 -15.51 7.74 20.06
C PHE A 200 -15.52 7.06 21.44
N ILE A 201 -15.11 5.80 21.51
CA ILE A 201 -15.09 5.02 22.77
C ILE A 201 -13.93 5.43 23.69
N PHE A 202 -12.71 5.52 23.16
CA PHE A 202 -11.51 5.79 23.95
C PHE A 202 -11.17 7.28 24.10
N GLY A 203 -11.98 8.15 23.49
CA GLY A 203 -11.76 9.59 23.48
C GLY A 203 -10.82 10.06 22.37
N ARG A 204 -10.93 11.35 22.05
CA ARG A 204 -10.06 12.03 21.08
C ARG A 204 -8.70 12.31 21.70
N ILE A 205 -7.65 12.30 20.88
CA ILE A 205 -6.34 12.80 21.28
C ILE A 205 -6.31 14.33 21.10
N ASP A 206 -5.77 15.02 22.10
CA ASP A 206 -5.48 16.45 22.02
C ASP A 206 -4.37 16.69 21.01
N PHE A 207 -4.66 17.53 20.01
CA PHE A 207 -3.74 17.85 18.91
C PHE A 207 -2.40 18.40 19.42
N ILE A 208 -2.45 19.21 20.48
CA ILE A 208 -1.27 19.80 21.14
C ILE A 208 -0.37 18.71 21.74
N LYS A 209 -0.95 17.74 22.44
CA LYS A 209 -0.21 16.64 23.07
C LYS A 209 0.42 15.73 22.02
N GLN A 210 -0.28 15.51 20.90
CA GLN A 210 0.24 14.77 19.75
C GLN A 210 1.43 15.46 19.09
N ASN A 211 1.31 16.76 18.80
CA ASN A 211 2.40 17.52 18.21
C ASN A 211 3.61 17.57 19.15
N GLN A 212 3.39 17.78 20.45
CA GLN A 212 4.46 17.79 21.44
C GLN A 212 5.23 16.46 21.50
N CYS A 213 4.55 15.31 21.52
CA CYS A 213 5.21 14.01 21.42
C CYS A 213 5.96 13.84 20.10
N SER A 214 5.42 14.34 18.99
CA SER A 214 6.06 14.27 17.68
C SER A 214 7.35 15.11 17.63
N TYR A 215 7.34 16.31 18.23
CA TYR A 215 8.54 17.16 18.33
C TYR A 215 9.58 16.59 19.29
N GLU A 216 9.17 15.99 20.40
CA GLU A 216 10.09 15.34 21.34
C GLU A 216 10.75 14.11 20.70
N TYR A 217 10.00 13.34 19.91
CA TYR A 217 10.53 12.24 19.12
C TYR A 217 11.47 12.72 18.00
N LEU A 218 11.12 13.81 17.31
CA LEU A 218 11.95 14.42 16.28
C LEU A 218 13.20 15.08 16.86
N GLY A 219 13.12 15.68 18.05
CA GLY A 219 14.25 16.31 18.74
C GLY A 219 15.22 15.28 19.31
N SER A 220 14.71 14.17 19.85
CA SER A 220 15.53 13.05 20.32
C SER A 220 16.25 12.33 19.17
N ASN A 221 15.59 12.18 18.02
CA ASN A 221 16.20 11.48 16.89
C ASN A 221 17.02 12.44 16.02
N ASN A 222 16.46 13.56 15.59
CA ASN A 222 17.05 14.45 14.59
C ASN A 222 17.05 15.93 15.04
N PRO A 223 17.97 16.33 15.94
CA PRO A 223 17.95 17.66 16.59
C PRO A 223 18.15 18.82 15.61
N LYS A 224 18.56 18.55 14.35
CA LYS A 224 18.71 19.56 13.29
C LYS A 224 17.39 19.91 12.58
N MET A 225 16.35 19.08 12.71
CA MET A 225 15.05 19.30 12.06
C MET A 225 14.04 20.05 12.95
N VAL A 226 14.30 20.17 14.25
CA VAL A 226 13.43 20.92 15.18
C VAL A 226 13.90 22.37 15.25
N ASP A 227 13.27 23.23 14.45
CA ASP A 227 13.53 24.68 14.49
C ASP A 227 12.74 25.36 15.64
N LYS A 228 13.33 26.39 16.26
CA LYS A 228 12.70 27.16 17.36
C LYS A 228 11.42 27.86 16.93
N SER A 229 11.27 28.13 15.63
CA SER A 229 10.06 28.70 15.02
C SER A 229 8.85 27.76 15.12
N LEU A 230 9.04 26.45 15.00
CA LEU A 230 7.97 25.44 15.08
C LEU A 230 7.46 25.26 16.52
N LEU A 231 8.35 25.28 17.52
CA LEU A 231 7.94 25.29 18.93
C LEU A 231 7.09 26.53 19.25
N LYS A 232 7.54 27.70 18.79
CA LYS A 232 6.81 28.96 18.99
C LYS A 232 5.40 28.91 18.37
N SER A 233 5.26 28.36 17.16
CA SER A 233 3.95 28.18 16.52
C SER A 233 3.02 27.25 17.29
N THR A 234 3.58 26.23 17.96
CA THR A 234 2.81 25.27 18.75
C THR A 234 2.32 25.89 20.06
N ASP A 235 3.14 26.74 20.67
CA ASP A 235 2.76 27.49 21.87
C ASP A 235 1.71 28.58 21.58
N GLU A 236 1.80 29.29 20.46
CA GLU A 236 0.79 30.27 20.03
C GLU A 236 -0.58 29.60 19.74
N VAL A 237 -0.58 28.42 19.11
CA VAL A 237 -1.82 27.64 18.90
C VAL A 237 -2.40 27.14 20.23
N ARG A 238 -1.55 26.80 21.21
CA ARG A 238 -1.97 26.39 22.57
C ARG A 238 -2.67 27.52 23.33
N GLU A 239 -2.22 28.76 23.19
CA GLU A 239 -2.87 29.93 23.81
C GLU A 239 -4.26 30.19 23.23
N LEU A 240 -4.42 30.07 21.91
CA LEU A 240 -5.70 30.29 21.23
C LEU A 240 -6.74 29.20 21.57
N GLU A 241 -6.35 27.92 21.62
CA GLU A 241 -7.29 26.85 22.01
C GLU A 241 -7.70 26.95 23.49
N MET A 242 -6.81 27.41 24.39
CA MET A 242 -7.18 27.68 25.79
C MET A 242 -8.23 28.79 25.89
N GLN A 243 -8.09 29.87 25.12
CA GLN A 243 -9.08 30.96 25.06
C GLN A 243 -10.43 30.48 24.52
N THR A 244 -10.41 29.61 23.50
CA THR A 244 -11.63 29.05 22.90
C THR A 244 -12.35 28.11 23.87
N THR A 245 -11.59 27.30 24.63
CA THR A 245 -12.14 26.36 25.63
C THR A 245 -12.68 27.09 26.86
N GLU A 246 -12.06 28.20 27.28
CA GLU A 246 -12.63 29.06 28.33
C GLU A 246 -13.93 29.74 27.87
N GLN A 247 -14.00 30.19 26.61
CA GLN A 247 -15.25 30.72 26.05
C GLN A 247 -16.38 29.68 26.01
N GLU A 248 -16.09 28.42 25.66
CA GLU A 248 -17.09 27.35 25.67
C GLU A 248 -17.54 26.93 27.09
N ARG A 249 -16.71 27.13 28.12
CA ARG A 249 -17.11 26.88 29.53
C ARG A 249 -17.91 28.02 30.15
N MET A 250 -17.92 29.20 29.53
CA MET A 250 -18.71 30.35 29.96
C MET A 250 -20.11 30.40 29.32
N LEU A 251 -20.42 29.50 28.39
CA LEU A 251 -21.74 29.27 27.79
C LEU A 251 -22.40 28.03 28.39
#